data_AF-A0A945LJP6-F1
#
_entry.id   AF-A0A945LJP6-F1
#
_cell.length_a   1.000
_cell.length_b   1.000
_cell.length_c   1.000
_cell.angle_alpha   90.00
_cell.angle_beta   90.00
_cell.angle_gamma   90.00
#
_symmetry.space_group_name_H-M   'P 1'
#
loop_
_entity.id
_entity.type
_entity.pdbx_description
1 polymer ?
#
loop_
_entity_poly.entity_id
_entity_poly.type
_entity_poly.pdbx_seq_one_letter_code
_entity_poly.pdbx_strand_id
1 'polypeptide(L)'
;MKKWLALLLKIAVSAALIWYLISNIDVDAAKNRIAQVDLMLLLLATGILLFQIVIGGLRWIAVLKAIRVPLGFWETFRLFYIGIFFNQALPGGTGGDAMRVYMVYKAGLGLRGALNGVILERVATVLALVILVLVTQPFFLSNLDAASRAWVVPSIAVVSIGAFSGVALICVLDRLP
;
A
#
# COMPACT_ATOMS: atom_id res chain seq x y z
N MET A 1 -12.53 -20.99 17.15
CA MET A 1 -13.32 -21.55 16.04
C MET A 1 -13.56 -20.55 14.90
N LYS A 2 -14.16 -19.36 15.14
CA LYS A 2 -14.39 -18.34 14.08
C LYS A 2 -13.14 -17.90 13.29
N LYS A 3 -11.98 -17.78 13.95
CA LYS A 3 -10.69 -17.41 13.31
C LYS A 3 -10.17 -18.49 12.34
N TRP A 4 -10.36 -19.77 12.68
CA TRP A 4 -9.96 -20.91 11.85
C TRP A 4 -10.87 -21.07 10.63
N LEU A 5 -12.18 -20.83 10.80
CA LEU A 5 -13.14 -20.80 9.70
C LEU A 5 -12.81 -19.70 8.70
N ALA A 6 -12.50 -18.49 9.17
CA ALA A 6 -12.10 -17.38 8.31
C ALA A 6 -10.78 -17.65 7.57
N LEU A 7 -9.83 -18.34 8.21
CA LEU A 7 -8.56 -18.75 7.60
C LEU A 7 -8.77 -19.82 6.53
N LEU A 8 -9.57 -20.86 6.83
CA LEU A 8 -9.95 -21.90 5.85
C LEU A 8 -10.67 -21.30 4.65
N LEU A 9 -11.60 -20.37 4.87
CA LEU A 9 -12.30 -19.67 3.79
C LEU A 9 -11.33 -18.88 2.92
N LYS A 10 -10.39 -18.12 3.52
CA LYS A 10 -9.35 -17.41 2.76
C LYS A 10 -8.50 -18.35 1.93
N ILE A 11 -8.06 -19.47 2.50
CA ILE A 11 -7.27 -20.47 1.77
C ILE A 11 -8.09 -21.08 0.62
N ALA A 12 -9.34 -21.46 0.88
CA ALA A 12 -10.22 -22.04 -0.14
C ALA A 12 -10.47 -21.07 -1.29
N VAL A 13 -10.75 -19.80 -0.99
CA VAL A 13 -10.94 -18.76 -2.02
C VAL A 13 -9.64 -18.51 -2.79
N SER A 14 -8.49 -18.36 -2.13
CA SER A 14 -7.21 -18.20 -2.80
C SER A 14 -6.87 -19.40 -3.69
N ALA A 15 -7.09 -20.63 -3.21
CA ALA A 15 -6.85 -21.85 -3.97
C ALA A 15 -7.81 -21.96 -5.17
N ALA A 16 -9.09 -21.63 -5.00
CA ALA A 16 -10.07 -21.62 -6.07
C ALA A 16 -9.72 -20.58 -7.15
N LEU A 17 -9.28 -19.39 -6.75
CA LEU A 17 -8.81 -18.35 -7.68
C LEU A 17 -7.55 -18.77 -8.43
N ILE A 18 -6.57 -19.38 -7.74
CA ILE A 18 -5.35 -19.90 -8.38
C ILE A 18 -5.70 -21.02 -9.37
N TRP A 19 -6.57 -21.96 -8.97
CA TRP A 19 -7.05 -23.03 -9.84
C TRP A 19 -7.76 -22.45 -11.07
N TYR A 20 -8.69 -21.53 -10.86
CA TYR A 20 -9.40 -20.84 -11.94
C TYR A 20 -8.44 -20.12 -12.88
N LEU A 21 -7.42 -19.43 -12.34
CA LEU A 21 -6.40 -18.73 -13.12
C LEU A 21 -5.59 -19.71 -13.96
N ILE A 22 -5.08 -20.80 -13.38
CA ILE A 22 -4.27 -21.81 -14.08
C ILE A 22 -5.11 -22.54 -15.14
N SER A 23 -6.38 -22.81 -14.86
CA SER A 23 -7.28 -23.47 -15.83
C SER A 23 -7.67 -22.58 -17.01
N ASN A 24 -7.61 -21.25 -16.86
CA ASN A 24 -7.93 -20.29 -17.93
C ASN A 24 -6.71 -19.72 -18.65
N ILE A 25 -5.50 -19.92 -18.14
CA ILE A 25 -4.26 -19.43 -18.74
C ILE A 25 -3.54 -20.58 -19.44
N ASP A 26 -3.15 -20.35 -20.70
CA ASP A 26 -2.21 -21.21 -21.40
C ASP A 26 -0.82 -21.06 -20.74
N VAL A 27 -0.48 -22.04 -19.90
CA VAL A 27 0.78 -22.07 -19.15
C VAL A 27 1.99 -22.12 -20.08
N ASP A 28 1.86 -22.74 -21.26
CA ASP A 28 2.95 -22.82 -22.22
C ASP A 28 3.15 -21.48 -22.96
N ALA A 29 2.07 -20.78 -23.28
CA ALA A 29 2.15 -19.40 -23.74
C ALA A 29 2.79 -18.48 -22.68
N ALA A 30 2.48 -18.65 -21.40
CA ALA A 30 3.09 -17.87 -20.31
C ALA A 30 4.60 -18.13 -20.19
N LYS A 31 5.06 -19.39 -20.28
CA LYS A 31 6.49 -19.74 -20.30
C LYS A 31 7.21 -19.08 -21.47
N ASN A 32 6.64 -19.15 -22.66
CA ASN A 32 7.23 -18.54 -23.86
C ASN A 32 7.35 -17.02 -23.72
N ARG A 33 6.37 -16.35 -23.11
CA ARG A 33 6.47 -14.92 -22.81
C ARG A 33 7.58 -14.59 -21.81
N ILE A 34 7.78 -15.41 -20.78
CA ILE A 34 8.89 -15.23 -19.83
C ILE A 34 10.24 -15.39 -20.52
N ALA A 35 10.37 -16.36 -21.42
CA ALA A 35 11.59 -16.61 -22.19
C ALA A 35 11.93 -15.47 -23.18
N GLN A 36 10.93 -14.74 -23.64
CA GLN A 36 11.07 -13.61 -24.56
C GLN A 36 11.03 -12.24 -23.87
N VAL A 37 11.19 -12.19 -22.54
CA VAL A 37 11.22 -10.92 -21.81
C VAL A 37 12.37 -10.05 -22.31
N ASP A 38 12.03 -8.82 -22.67
CA ASP A 38 13.01 -7.78 -22.95
C ASP A 38 13.77 -7.42 -21.67
N LEU A 39 15.08 -7.69 -21.67
CA LEU A 39 15.94 -7.45 -20.52
C LEU A 39 16.01 -5.96 -20.14
N MET A 40 15.93 -5.06 -21.12
CA MET A 40 15.94 -3.61 -20.89
C MET A 40 14.68 -3.18 -20.14
N LEU A 41 13.50 -3.65 -20.56
CA LEU A 41 12.25 -3.38 -19.86
C LEU A 41 12.26 -3.93 -18.43
N LEU A 42 12.83 -5.13 -18.22
CA LEU A 42 12.98 -5.71 -16.90
C LEU A 42 13.91 -4.89 -15.98
N LEU A 43 15.04 -4.42 -16.52
CA LEU A 43 15.96 -3.54 -15.79
C LEU A 43 15.33 -2.19 -15.47
N LEU A 44 14.59 -1.59 -16.42
CA LEU A 44 13.85 -0.34 -16.19
C LEU A 44 12.79 -0.50 -15.10
N ALA A 45 11.97 -1.56 -15.15
CA ALA A 45 10.98 -1.84 -14.13
C ALA A 45 11.62 -2.02 -12.75
N THR A 46 12.73 -2.77 -12.68
CA THR A 46 13.50 -2.97 -11.44
C THR A 46 14.07 -1.64 -10.92
N GLY A 47 14.62 -0.81 -11.81
CA GLY A 47 15.14 0.51 -11.48
C GLY A 47 14.06 1.44 -10.92
N ILE A 48 12.87 1.45 -11.53
CA ILE A 48 11.71 2.21 -11.05
C ILE A 48 11.28 1.74 -9.66
N LEU A 49 11.24 0.43 -9.41
CA LEU A 49 10.89 -0.13 -8.10
C LEU A 49 11.91 0.28 -7.02
N LEU A 50 13.21 0.19 -7.32
CA LEU A 50 14.26 0.64 -6.39
C LEU A 50 14.16 2.14 -6.12
N PHE A 51 13.93 2.95 -7.16
CA PHE A 51 13.75 4.39 -7.03
C PHE A 51 12.53 4.74 -6.18
N GLN A 52 11.41 4.03 -6.35
CA GLN A 52 10.22 4.18 -5.52
C GLN A 52 10.52 3.90 -4.04
N ILE A 53 11.33 2.87 -3.74
CA ILE A 53 11.74 2.56 -2.36
C ILE A 53 12.56 3.71 -1.76
N VAL A 54 13.47 4.31 -2.54
CA VAL A 54 14.26 5.47 -2.10
C VAL A 54 13.35 6.64 -1.73
N ILE A 55 12.40 7.00 -2.60
CA ILE A 55 11.42 8.07 -2.33
C ILE A 55 10.62 7.77 -1.06
N GLY A 56 10.15 6.53 -0.92
CA GLY A 56 9.42 6.09 0.27
C GLY A 56 10.24 6.26 1.56
N GLY A 57 11.52 5.90 1.52
CA GLY A 57 12.44 6.06 2.65
C GLY A 57 12.68 7.53 3.01
N LEU A 58 12.89 8.39 2.01
CA LEU A 58 13.02 9.84 2.21
C LEU A 58 11.76 10.45 2.83
N ARG A 59 10.59 10.06 2.34
CA ARG A 59 9.30 10.46 2.91
C ARG A 59 9.19 10.07 4.38
N TRP A 60 9.57 8.83 4.71
CA TRP A 60 9.54 8.35 6.08
C TRP A 60 10.49 9.13 6.99
N ILE A 61 11.70 9.46 6.52
CA ILE A 61 12.64 10.31 7.24
C ILE A 61 12.04 11.70 7.52
N ALA A 62 11.34 12.30 6.55
CA ALA A 62 10.67 13.58 6.75
C ALA A 62 9.59 13.51 7.85
N VAL A 63 8.80 12.42 7.88
CA VAL A 63 7.81 12.18 8.94
C VAL A 63 8.48 12.05 10.31
N LEU A 64 9.55 11.23 10.41
CA LEU A 64 10.26 11.03 11.67
C LEU A 64 10.91 12.33 12.20
N LYS A 65 11.45 13.16 11.31
CA LYS A 65 11.97 14.49 11.68
C LYS A 65 10.86 15.41 12.18
N ALA A 66 9.68 15.37 11.58
CA ALA A 66 8.54 16.20 12.00
C ALA A 66 8.05 15.83 13.41
N ILE A 67 8.06 14.54 13.76
CA ILE A 67 7.71 14.04 15.11
C ILE A 67 8.92 13.99 16.07
N ARG A 68 10.07 14.57 15.68
CA ARG A 68 11.29 14.73 16.48
C ARG A 68 11.91 13.43 16.99
N VAL A 69 11.91 12.36 16.19
CA VAL A 69 12.60 11.10 16.55
C VAL A 69 14.12 11.27 16.38
N PRO A 70 14.95 10.88 17.36
CA PRO A 70 16.41 11.01 17.29
C PRO A 70 17.06 9.88 16.47
N LEU A 71 16.62 9.65 15.23
CA LEU A 71 17.20 8.65 14.34
C LEU A 71 18.00 9.28 13.20
N GLY A 72 19.16 8.70 12.90
CA GLY A 72 19.98 9.10 11.77
C GLY A 72 19.35 8.72 10.42
N PHE A 73 19.82 9.36 9.33
CA PHE A 73 19.35 9.10 7.97
C PHE A 73 19.49 7.62 7.58
N TRP A 74 20.71 7.08 7.68
CA TRP A 74 21.03 5.72 7.27
C TRP A 74 20.34 4.66 8.10
N GLU A 75 20.22 4.90 9.41
CA GLU A 75 19.49 4.02 10.31
C GLU A 75 18.01 3.96 9.93
N THR A 76 17.38 5.13 9.74
CA THR A 76 15.98 5.21 9.31
C THR A 76 15.75 4.52 7.96
N PHE A 77 16.67 4.71 7.01
CA PHE A 77 16.57 4.10 5.68
C PHE A 77 16.71 2.58 5.72
N ARG A 78 17.68 2.05 6.48
CA ARG A 78 17.84 0.61 6.72
C ARG A 78 16.58 0.02 7.34
N LEU A 79 16.07 0.69 8.36
CA LEU A 79 14.86 0.28 9.06
C LEU A 79 13.61 0.33 8.15
N PHE A 80 13.52 1.29 7.25
CA PHE A 80 12.48 1.37 6.23
C PHE A 80 12.50 0.15 5.29
N TYR A 81 13.68 -0.26 4.84
CA TYR A 81 13.87 -1.48 4.04
C TYR A 81 13.44 -2.75 4.79
N ILE A 82 13.79 -2.86 6.07
CA ILE A 82 13.33 -3.97 6.92
C ILE A 82 11.80 -3.99 6.99
N GLY A 83 11.17 -2.83 7.16
CA GLY A 83 9.71 -2.71 7.12
C GLY A 83 9.11 -3.18 5.78
N ILE A 84 9.70 -2.81 4.65
CA ILE A 84 9.28 -3.31 3.34
C ILE A 84 9.39 -4.83 3.27
N PHE A 85 10.51 -5.40 3.70
CA PHE A 85 10.70 -6.85 3.73
C PHE A 85 9.57 -7.56 4.50
N PHE A 86 9.24 -7.08 5.70
CA PHE A 86 8.15 -7.66 6.50
C PHE A 86 6.77 -7.50 5.84
N ASN A 87 6.52 -6.41 5.10
CA ASN A 87 5.27 -6.26 4.34
C ASN A 87 5.16 -7.28 3.20
N GLN A 88 6.27 -7.64 2.56
CA GLN A 88 6.27 -8.62 1.47
C GLN A 88 6.32 -10.07 1.98
N ALA A 89 7.00 -10.33 3.10
CA ALA A 89 7.21 -11.66 3.63
C ALA A 89 6.05 -12.17 4.50
N LEU A 90 5.35 -11.28 5.23
CA LEU A 90 4.28 -11.68 6.14
C LEU A 90 2.90 -11.67 5.46
N PRO A 91 2.11 -12.75 5.61
CA PRO A 91 0.74 -12.78 5.12
C PRO A 91 -0.11 -11.75 5.90
N GLY A 92 -0.62 -10.74 5.19
CA GLY A 92 -1.44 -9.66 5.75
C GLY A 92 -0.90 -8.25 5.54
N GLY A 93 0.35 -8.08 5.07
CA GLY A 93 0.87 -6.77 4.62
C GLY A 93 0.96 -5.68 5.68
N THR A 94 0.79 -6.03 6.96
CA THR A 94 0.85 -5.12 8.13
C THR A 94 2.07 -5.33 9.00
N GLY A 95 2.88 -6.35 8.70
CA GLY A 95 4.10 -6.66 9.46
C GLY A 95 5.14 -5.54 9.41
N GLY A 96 5.25 -4.85 8.29
CA GLY A 96 6.12 -3.68 8.14
C GLY A 96 5.68 -2.49 8.98
N ASP A 97 4.37 -2.31 9.18
CA ASP A 97 3.84 -1.25 10.04
C ASP A 97 4.10 -1.53 11.52
N ALA A 98 3.89 -2.79 11.94
CA ALA A 98 4.22 -3.21 13.30
C ALA A 98 5.71 -2.98 13.60
N MET A 99 6.58 -3.27 12.62
CA MET A 99 8.01 -3.02 12.76
C MET A 99 8.33 -1.51 12.85
N ARG A 100 7.69 -0.67 12.03
CA ARG A 100 7.85 0.79 12.12
C ARG A 100 7.41 1.34 13.49
N VAL A 101 6.27 0.89 14.02
CA VAL A 101 5.80 1.28 15.36
C VAL A 101 6.80 0.83 16.43
N TYR A 102 7.24 -0.44 16.38
CA TYR A 102 8.19 -1.00 17.34
C TYR A 102 9.52 -0.23 17.37
N MET A 103 10.03 0.17 16.21
CA MET A 103 11.27 0.94 16.10
C MET A 103 11.14 2.35 16.67
N VAL A 104 10.05 3.06 16.36
CA VAL A 104 9.80 4.41 16.89
C VAL A 104 9.62 4.34 18.40
N TYR A 105 8.95 3.31 18.90
CA TYR A 105 8.85 3.02 20.33
C TYR A 105 10.23 2.78 20.97
N LYS A 106 11.07 1.95 20.34
CA LYS A 106 12.44 1.68 20.81
C LYS A 106 13.34 2.93 20.78
N ALA A 107 13.08 3.86 19.86
CA ALA A 107 13.80 5.13 19.75
C ALA A 107 13.39 6.18 20.82
N GLY A 108 12.53 5.81 21.78
CA GLY A 108 12.20 6.63 22.95
C GLY A 108 10.87 7.38 22.87
N LEU A 109 10.10 7.23 21.79
CA LEU A 109 8.74 7.76 21.72
C LEU A 109 7.75 6.82 22.42
N GLY A 110 6.76 7.39 23.10
CA GLY A 110 5.65 6.61 23.66
C GLY A 110 4.89 5.85 22.56
N LEU A 111 4.32 4.69 22.89
CA LEU A 111 3.61 3.82 21.95
C LEU A 111 2.50 4.55 21.17
N ARG A 112 1.80 5.48 21.81
CA ARG A 112 0.78 6.34 21.17
C ARG A 112 1.38 7.22 20.07
N GLY A 113 2.54 7.84 20.31
CA GLY A 113 3.23 8.66 19.31
C GLY A 113 3.74 7.83 18.12
N ALA A 114 4.23 6.61 18.39
CA ALA A 114 4.66 5.68 17.35
C ALA A 114 3.49 5.22 16.45
N LEU A 115 2.34 4.91 17.04
CA LEU A 115 1.12 4.55 16.31
C LEU A 115 0.60 5.74 15.49
N ASN A 116 0.50 6.92 16.08
CA ASN A 116 0.03 8.12 15.39
C ASN A 116 0.92 8.47 14.20
N GLY A 117 2.25 8.31 14.31
CA GLY A 117 3.17 8.53 13.19
C GLY A 117 2.92 7.61 11.99
N VAL A 118 2.65 6.32 12.23
CA VAL A 118 2.31 5.37 11.15
C VAL A 118 0.92 5.62 10.60
N ILE A 119 -0.08 5.89 11.45
CA ILE A 119 -1.44 6.22 11.01
C ILE A 119 -1.45 7.48 10.13
N LEU A 120 -0.72 8.52 10.52
CA LEU A 120 -0.61 9.75 9.74
C LEU A 120 0.01 9.49 8.36
N GLU A 121 1.03 8.62 8.28
CA GLU A 121 1.64 8.22 7.00
C GLU A 121 0.66 7.43 6.12
N ARG A 122 -0.14 6.55 6.73
CA ARG A 122 -1.21 5.81 6.03
C ARG A 122 -2.28 6.74 5.50
N VAL A 123 -2.77 7.68 6.32
CA VAL A 123 -3.74 8.70 5.93
C VAL A 123 -3.21 9.54 4.77
N ALA A 124 -1.97 10.05 4.87
CA ALA A 124 -1.35 10.82 3.81
C ALA A 124 -1.23 10.03 2.51
N THR A 125 -0.92 8.74 2.59
CA THR A 125 -0.82 7.86 1.42
C THR A 125 -2.18 7.62 0.77
N VAL A 126 -3.23 7.37 1.55
CA VAL A 126 -4.60 7.18 1.03
C VAL A 126 -5.11 8.47 0.39
N LEU A 127 -4.92 9.63 1.03
CA LEU A 127 -5.32 10.91 0.46
C LEU A 127 -4.60 11.20 -0.86
N ALA A 128 -3.28 10.95 -0.93
CA ALA A 128 -2.52 11.12 -2.16
C ALA A 128 -3.04 10.21 -3.29
N LEU A 129 -3.40 8.95 -2.98
CA LEU A 129 -4.00 8.04 -3.95
C LEU A 129 -5.38 8.51 -4.42
N VAL A 130 -6.24 8.99 -3.52
CA VAL A 130 -7.55 9.53 -3.88
C VAL A 130 -7.39 10.74 -4.79
N ILE A 131 -6.50 11.67 -4.46
CA ILE A 131 -6.22 12.85 -5.30
C ILE A 131 -5.69 12.41 -6.67
N LEU A 132 -4.75 11.45 -6.72
CA LEU A 132 -4.23 10.92 -7.98
C LEU A 132 -5.35 10.36 -8.86
N VAL A 133 -6.26 9.56 -8.28
CA VAL A 133 -7.41 9.00 -9.01
C VAL A 133 -8.32 10.11 -9.53
N LEU A 134 -8.66 11.09 -8.69
CA LEU A 134 -9.53 12.21 -9.09
C LEU A 134 -8.92 13.07 -10.21
N VAL A 135 -7.60 13.29 -10.18
CA VAL A 135 -6.89 14.08 -11.19
C VAL A 135 -6.75 13.32 -12.51
N THR A 136 -6.52 12.00 -12.44
CA THR A 136 -6.32 11.18 -13.65
C THR A 136 -7.63 10.77 -14.30
N GLN A 137 -8.72 10.67 -13.55
CA GLN A 137 -10.02 10.22 -14.04
C GLN A 137 -10.47 10.92 -15.34
N PRO A 138 -10.45 12.27 -15.48
CA PRO A 138 -10.95 12.94 -16.68
C PRO A 138 -10.24 12.50 -17.97
N PHE A 139 -8.96 12.16 -17.87
CA PHE A 139 -8.15 11.67 -19.00
C PHE A 139 -8.59 10.27 -19.47
N PHE A 140 -9.12 9.44 -18.56
CA PHE A 140 -9.61 8.10 -18.89
C PHE A 140 -11.09 8.08 -19.27
N LEU A 141 -11.90 9.05 -18.84
CA LEU A 141 -13.33 9.11 -19.17
C LEU A 141 -13.59 9.19 -20.68
N SER A 142 -12.68 9.81 -21.45
CA SER A 142 -12.79 9.92 -22.90
C SER A 142 -12.70 8.57 -23.62
N ASN A 143 -12.04 7.58 -23.02
CA ASN A 143 -11.82 6.25 -23.60
C ASN A 143 -12.86 5.21 -23.11
N LEU A 144 -13.82 5.62 -22.28
CA LEU A 144 -14.84 4.74 -21.73
C LEU A 144 -16.18 4.90 -22.46
N ASP A 145 -16.80 3.78 -22.79
CA ASP A 145 -18.19 3.70 -23.26
C ASP A 145 -19.16 4.33 -22.26
N ALA A 146 -20.30 4.82 -22.77
CA ALA A 146 -21.31 5.51 -21.96
C ALA A 146 -21.82 4.65 -20.78
N ALA A 147 -22.00 3.34 -20.98
CA ALA A 147 -22.41 2.41 -19.95
C ALA A 147 -21.36 2.28 -18.84
N SER A 148 -20.09 2.10 -19.20
CA SER A 148 -18.98 2.01 -18.23
C SER A 148 -18.79 3.32 -17.46
N ARG A 149 -18.91 4.46 -18.15
CA ARG A 149 -18.81 5.79 -17.55
C ARG A 149 -19.86 6.02 -16.46
N ALA A 150 -21.09 5.55 -16.68
CA ALA A 150 -22.21 5.72 -15.75
C ALA A 150 -21.99 5.01 -14.40
N TRP A 151 -21.21 3.93 -14.36
CA TRP A 151 -20.88 3.22 -13.11
C TRP A 151 -19.55 3.66 -12.49
N VAL A 152 -18.54 3.96 -13.31
CA VAL A 152 -17.18 4.32 -12.84
C VAL A 152 -17.16 5.68 -12.14
N VAL A 153 -17.84 6.69 -12.68
CA VAL A 153 -17.86 8.04 -12.08
C VAL A 153 -18.46 8.05 -10.67
N PRO A 154 -19.68 7.53 -10.43
CA PRO A 154 -20.27 7.54 -9.10
C PRO A 154 -19.54 6.62 -8.12
N SER A 155 -19.00 5.47 -8.56
CA SER A 155 -18.23 4.60 -7.66
C SER A 155 -16.95 5.27 -7.16
N ILE A 156 -16.20 5.96 -8.03
CA ILE A 156 -15.04 6.77 -7.62
C ILE A 156 -15.46 7.89 -6.67
N ALA A 157 -16.57 8.58 -6.94
CA ALA A 157 -17.07 9.63 -6.07
C ALA A 157 -17.40 9.09 -4.66
N VAL A 158 -18.10 7.95 -4.57
CA VAL A 158 -18.44 7.30 -3.31
C VAL A 158 -17.19 6.87 -2.54
N VAL A 159 -16.22 6.24 -3.22
CA VAL A 159 -14.94 5.84 -2.59
C VAL A 159 -14.16 7.05 -2.09
N SER A 160 -14.13 8.14 -2.87
CA SER A 160 -13.44 9.37 -2.49
C SER A 160 -14.09 10.01 -1.27
N ILE A 161 -15.43 10.14 -1.26
CA ILE A 161 -16.18 10.66 -0.10
C ILE A 161 -15.96 9.78 1.13
N GLY A 162 -16.00 8.45 0.96
CA GLY A 162 -15.71 7.49 2.03
C GLY A 162 -14.29 7.66 2.60
N ALA A 163 -13.30 7.87 1.74
CA ALA A 163 -11.92 8.10 2.15
C ALA A 163 -11.77 9.44 2.90
N PHE A 164 -12.31 10.54 2.36
CA PHE A 164 -12.25 11.85 3.01
C PHE A 164 -13.00 11.87 4.35
N SER A 165 -14.20 11.29 4.41
CA SER A 165 -14.97 11.19 5.66
C SER A 165 -14.27 10.30 6.70
N GLY A 166 -13.67 9.18 6.28
CA GLY A 166 -12.89 8.32 7.16
C GLY A 166 -11.68 9.04 7.76
N VAL A 167 -10.96 9.83 6.95
CA VAL A 167 -9.84 10.65 7.44
C VAL A 167 -10.33 11.74 8.40
N ALA A 168 -11.41 12.45 8.06
CA ALA A 168 -11.99 13.46 8.92
C ALA A 168 -12.43 12.89 10.28
N LEU A 169 -13.05 11.70 10.27
CA LEU A 169 -13.42 10.98 11.49
C LEU A 169 -12.20 10.68 12.36
N ILE A 170 -11.11 10.16 11.78
CA ILE A 170 -9.87 9.86 12.50
C ILE A 170 -9.30 11.14 13.14
N CYS A 171 -9.27 12.25 12.41
CA CYS A 171 -8.81 13.54 12.94
C CYS A 171 -9.70 14.08 14.07
N VAL A 172 -11.01 13.82 14.04
CA VAL A 172 -11.93 14.20 15.12
C VAL A 172 -11.74 13.32 16.34
N LEU A 173 -11.55 12.00 16.15
CA LEU A 173 -11.30 11.06 17.23
C LEU A 173 -9.98 11.34 17.96
N ASP A 174 -8.93 11.78 17.25
CA ASP A 174 -7.63 12.15 17.83
C ASP A 174 -7.72 13.45 18.68
N ARG A 175 -8.81 14.22 18.56
CA ARG A 175 -9.09 15.42 19.37
C ARG A 175 -9.95 15.15 20.60
N LEU A 176 -10.50 13.95 20.76
CA LEU A 176 -11.27 13.59 21.94
C LEU A 176 -10.33 13.15 23.08
N PRO A 177 -10.58 13.60 24.33
CA PRO A 177 -9.73 13.32 25.49
C PRO A 177 -9.67 11.85 25.90
#